data_AF-A0A8S2WKN7-F1
#
_entry.id   AF-A0A8S2WKN7-F1
#
_cell.length_a   1.000
_cell.length_b   1.000
_cell.length_c   1.000
_cell.angle_alpha   90.00
_cell.angle_beta   90.00
_cell.angle_gamma   90.00
#
_symmetry.space_group_name_H-M   'P 1'
#
loop_
_entity.id
_entity.type
_entity.pdbx_description
1 polymer ?
#
loop_
_entity_poly.entity_id
_entity_poly.type
_entity_poly.pdbx_seq_one_letter_code
_entity_poly.pdbx_strand_id
1 'polypeptide(L)'
;MHLKSVVFAYNTGQHATTKFSPYELQFGRQPKLPPEKSTTSYEFSKPNDYFQFLQQTLKIYQQQAYHNMKKNQQYYKQKFDANRQ
;
A
#
# COMPACT_ATOMS: atom_id res chain seq x y z
N MET A 1 -9.08 -15.37 -20.87
CA MET A 1 -8.54 -14.03 -21.19
C MET A 1 -8.73 -13.04 -20.03
N HIS A 2 -8.52 -13.44 -18.76
CA HIS A 2 -8.85 -12.61 -17.59
C HIS A 2 -7.67 -12.28 -16.68
N LEU A 3 -6.51 -12.90 -16.90
CA LEU A 3 -5.34 -12.75 -16.03
C LEU A 3 -4.89 -11.29 -15.92
N LYS A 4 -4.88 -10.54 -17.03
CA LYS A 4 -4.48 -9.12 -17.02
C LYS A 4 -5.40 -8.27 -16.14
N SER A 5 -6.71 -8.47 -16.23
CA SER A 5 -7.70 -7.74 -15.43
C SER A 5 -7.60 -8.10 -13.94
N VAL A 6 -7.36 -9.38 -13.62
CA VAL A 6 -7.18 -9.84 -12.23
C VAL A 6 -5.89 -9.27 -11.62
N VAL A 7 -4.78 -9.29 -12.36
CA VAL A 7 -3.51 -8.72 -11.90
C VAL A 7 -3.64 -7.21 -11.70
N PHE A 8 -4.32 -6.52 -12.61
CA PHE A 8 -4.62 -5.10 -12.45
C PHE A 8 -5.41 -4.84 -11.16
N ALA A 9 -6.54 -5.54 -10.96
CA ALA A 9 -7.37 -5.39 -9.78
C ALA A 9 -6.62 -5.70 -8.47
N TYR A 10 -5.75 -6.70 -8.48
CA TYR A 10 -4.90 -7.03 -7.33
C TYR A 10 -3.88 -5.93 -7.04
N ASN A 11 -3.19 -5.42 -8.07
CA ASN A 11 -2.14 -4.41 -7.89
C ASN A 11 -2.67 -3.05 -7.47
N THR A 12 -3.91 -2.70 -7.86
CA THR A 12 -4.54 -1.42 -7.51
C THR A 12 -5.51 -1.51 -6.32
N GLY A 13 -5.93 -2.72 -5.94
CA GLY A 13 -6.86 -2.95 -4.84
C GLY A 13 -6.16 -2.92 -3.48
N GLN A 14 -6.81 -2.32 -2.48
CA GLN A 14 -6.28 -2.31 -1.12
C GLN A 14 -6.26 -3.73 -0.54
N HIS A 15 -5.08 -4.16 -0.06
CA HIS A 15 -4.96 -5.47 0.58
C HIS A 15 -5.43 -5.42 2.05
N ALA A 16 -6.27 -6.37 2.44
CA ALA A 16 -6.99 -6.33 3.73
C ALA A 16 -6.08 -6.26 4.96
N THR A 17 -4.91 -6.90 4.92
CA THR A 17 -3.96 -6.94 6.05
C THR A 17 -3.07 -5.71 6.11
N THR A 18 -2.46 -5.31 4.99
CA THR A 18 -1.49 -4.20 4.96
C THR A 18 -2.19 -2.85 4.94
N LYS A 19 -3.43 -2.78 4.45
CA LYS A 19 -4.21 -1.57 4.15
C LYS A 19 -3.63 -0.71 3.03
N PHE A 20 -2.75 -1.29 2.22
CA PHE A 20 -2.19 -0.70 1.01
C PHE A 20 -2.30 -1.69 -0.14
N SER A 21 -2.42 -1.17 -1.36
CA SER A 21 -2.27 -1.95 -2.59
C SER A 21 -0.79 -2.31 -2.84
N PRO A 22 -0.51 -3.38 -3.61
CA PRO A 22 0.85 -3.70 -4.04
C PRO A 22 1.53 -2.55 -4.78
N TYR A 23 0.78 -1.82 -5.62
CA TYR A 23 1.29 -0.65 -6.34
C TYR A 23 1.78 0.44 -5.37
N GLU A 24 0.99 0.76 -4.35
CA GLU A 24 1.35 1.75 -3.34
C GLU A 24 2.63 1.36 -2.58
N LEU A 25 2.76 0.09 -2.19
CA LEU A 25 3.94 -0.40 -1.48
C LEU A 25 5.22 -0.36 -2.34
N GLN A 26 5.07 -0.45 -3.66
CA GLN A 26 6.19 -0.41 -4.60
C GLN A 26 6.57 1.01 -5.02
N PHE A 27 5.58 1.89 -5.24
CA PHE A 27 5.79 3.20 -5.85
C PHE A 27 5.55 4.38 -4.90
N GLY A 28 5.11 4.14 -3.66
CA GLY A 28 4.89 5.17 -2.65
C GLY A 28 3.76 6.15 -3.00
N ARG A 29 2.88 5.81 -3.93
CA ARG A 29 1.76 6.64 -4.38
C ARG A 29 0.61 5.80 -4.91
N GLN A 30 -0.57 6.39 -4.98
CA GLN A 30 -1.73 5.75 -5.60
C GLN A 30 -1.52 5.52 -7.11
N PRO A 31 -2.07 4.42 -7.68
CA PRO A 31 -2.11 4.24 -9.12
C PRO A 31 -2.97 5.35 -9.76
N LYS A 32 -2.49 5.95 -10.85
CA LYS A 32 -3.26 6.94 -11.61
C LYS A 32 -4.12 6.21 -12.62
N LEU A 33 -5.45 6.25 -12.46
CA LEU A 33 -6.37 5.58 -13.37
C LEU A 33 -6.84 6.52 -14.49
N PRO A 34 -7.10 6.03 -15.72
CA PRO A 34 -7.55 6.86 -16.83
C PRO A 34 -8.77 7.78 -16.55
N PRO A 35 -9.82 7.35 -15.83
CA PRO A 35 -10.95 8.24 -15.52
C PRO A 35 -10.69 9.21 -14.36
N GLU A 36 -9.55 9.09 -13.67
CA GLU A 36 -9.27 9.83 -12.45
C GLU A 36 -8.62 11.18 -12.76
N LYS A 37 -9.21 12.28 -12.26
CA LYS A 37 -8.55 13.59 -12.32
C LYS A 37 -7.39 13.58 -11.33
N SER A 38 -6.18 13.86 -11.81
CA SER A 38 -5.01 14.02 -10.94
C SER A 38 -5.21 15.24 -10.04
N THR A 39 -5.48 15.00 -8.76
CA THR A 39 -5.67 16.06 -7.75
C THR A 39 -4.38 16.44 -7.02
N THR A 40 -3.32 15.62 -7.12
CA THR A 40 -2.02 15.87 -6.49
C THR A 40 -0.94 16.11 -7.54
N SER A 41 -0.45 17.36 -7.61
CA SER A 41 0.79 17.72 -8.28
C SER A 41 1.88 17.91 -7.24
N TYR A 42 3.00 17.20 -7.39
CA TYR A 42 4.20 17.43 -6.60
C TYR A 42 5.15 18.27 -7.43
N GLU A 43 5.49 19.45 -6.94
CA GLU A 43 6.51 20.30 -7.55
C GLU A 43 7.82 20.08 -6.78
N PHE A 44 8.88 19.71 -7.51
CA PHE A 44 10.21 19.47 -6.98
C PHE A 44 11.16 20.53 -7.53
N SER A 45 11.80 21.28 -6.65
CA SER A 45 12.69 22.37 -7.06
C SER A 45 14.05 21.87 -7.53
N LYS A 46 14.57 20.78 -6.94
CA LYS A 46 15.86 20.19 -7.31
C LYS A 46 15.66 18.80 -7.92
N PRO A 47 16.56 18.37 -8.83
CA PRO A 47 16.48 17.04 -9.45
C PRO A 47 16.44 15.87 -8.46
N ASN A 48 17.06 16.01 -7.29
CA ASN A 48 17.17 14.93 -6.30
C ASN A 48 16.02 14.89 -5.28
N ASP A 49 15.16 15.91 -5.24
CA ASP A 49 14.10 16.02 -4.24
C ASP A 49 13.06 14.90 -4.40
N TYR A 50 12.74 14.53 -5.64
CA TYR A 50 11.82 13.41 -5.91
C TYR A 50 12.34 12.10 -5.34
N PHE A 51 13.63 11.82 -5.49
CA PHE A 51 14.24 10.58 -5.00
C PHE A 51 14.20 10.54 -3.47
N GLN A 52 14.58 11.64 -2.81
CA GLN A 52 14.54 11.73 -1.35
C GLN A 52 13.10 11.60 -0.82
N PHE A 53 12.15 12.28 -1.45
CA PHE A 53 10.73 12.15 -1.14
C PHE A 53 10.28 10.70 -1.27
N LEU A 54 10.54 10.05 -2.41
CA LEU A 54 10.18 8.66 -2.65
C LEU A 54 10.75 7.71 -1.60
N GLN A 55 12.02 7.87 -1.22
CA GLN A 55 12.66 7.06 -0.17
C GLN A 55 11.95 7.22 1.18
N GLN A 56 11.63 8.47 1.57
CA GLN A 56 10.92 8.74 2.81
C GLN A 56 9.50 8.17 2.78
N THR A 57 8.77 8.38 1.68
CA THR A 57 7.42 7.89 1.51
C THR A 57 7.37 6.37 1.57
N LEU A 58 8.23 5.66 0.84
CA LEU A 58 8.29 4.19 0.88
C LEU A 58 8.58 3.66 2.28
N LYS A 59 9.47 4.31 3.03
CA LYS A 59 9.76 3.94 4.42
C LYS A 59 8.50 4.04 5.29
N ILE A 60 7.70 5.11 5.13
CA ILE A 60 6.45 5.29 5.87
C ILE A 60 5.44 4.19 5.50
N TYR A 61 5.22 3.94 4.21
CA TYR A 61 4.29 2.89 3.74
C TYR A 61 4.68 1.52 4.29
N GLN A 62 5.97 1.17 4.24
CA GLN A 62 6.47 -0.10 4.76
C GLN A 62 6.29 -0.22 6.28
N GLN A 63 6.59 0.83 7.03
CA GLN A 63 6.42 0.85 8.49
C GLN A 63 4.94 0.66 8.88
N GLN A 64 4.03 1.36 8.20
CA GLN A 64 2.60 1.25 8.45
C GLN A 64 2.05 -0.12 8.05
N ALA A 65 2.45 -0.64 6.88
CA ALA A 65 2.07 -1.98 6.45
C ALA A 65 2.50 -3.04 7.46
N TYR A 66 3.75 -2.96 7.94
CA TYR A 66 4.27 -3.88 8.95
C TYR A 66 3.53 -3.77 10.29
N HIS A 67 3.22 -2.55 10.74
CA HIS A 67 2.41 -2.33 11.94
C HIS A 67 1.03 -3.00 11.79
N ASN A 68 0.36 -2.81 10.66
CA ASN A 68 -0.95 -3.40 10.37
C ASN A 68 -0.89 -4.93 10.34
N MET A 69 0.16 -5.51 9.73
CA MET A 69 0.40 -6.95 9.73
C MET A 69 0.53 -7.52 11.14
N LYS A 70 1.35 -6.88 11.99
CA LYS A 70 1.53 -7.28 13.39
C LYS A 70 0.23 -7.22 14.19
N LYS A 71 -0.52 -6.13 14.05
CA LYS A 71 -1.81 -5.95 14.71
C LYS A 71 -2.81 -7.04 14.29
N ASN A 72 -2.87 -7.33 12.99
CA ASN A 72 -3.77 -8.36 12.46
C ASN A 72 -3.36 -9.77 12.96
N GLN A 73 -2.07 -10.05 13.01
CA GLN A 73 -1.53 -11.29 13.56
C GLN A 73 -1.92 -11.47 15.04
N GLN A 74 -1.77 -10.43 15.86
CA GLN A 74 -2.17 -10.45 17.27
C GLN A 74 -3.67 -10.70 17.43
N TYR A 75 -4.50 -10.02 16.64
CA TYR A 75 -5.95 -10.20 16.67
C TYR A 75 -6.35 -11.65 16.36
N TYR A 76 -5.83 -12.24 15.28
CA TYR A 76 -6.14 -13.62 14.93
C TYR A 76 -5.64 -14.61 15.97
N LYS A 77 -4.48 -14.37 16.58
CA LYS A 77 -3.97 -15.19 17.67
C LYS A 77 -4.93 -15.18 18.86
N GLN A 78 -5.34 -14.00 19.34
CA GLN A 78 -6.28 -13.85 20.45
C GLN A 78 -7.61 -14.55 20.17
N LYS A 79 -8.15 -14.37 18.95
CA LYS A 79 -9.38 -15.03 18.52
C LYS A 79 -9.24 -16.55 18.49
N PHE A 80 -8.13 -17.06 17.98
CA PHE A 80 -7.87 -18.50 17.96
C PHE A 80 -7.76 -19.07 19.38
N ASP A 81 -7.00 -18.42 20.26
CA ASP A 81 -6.82 -18.86 21.65
C ASP A 81 -8.14 -18.86 22.44
N ALA A 82 -9.02 -17.88 22.21
CA ALA A 82 -10.33 -17.79 22.87
C ALA A 82 -11.31 -18.91 22.45
N ASN A 83 -11.23 -19.41 21.22
CA ASN A 83 -12.10 -20.49 20.72
C ASN A 83 -11.59 -21.90 21.07
N ARG A 84 -10.50 -22.02 21.84
CA ARG A 84 -9.89 -23.30 22.24
C ARG A 84 -10.35 -23.78 23.63
N GLN A 85 -11.06 -22.95 24.38
CA GLN A 85 -11.70 -23.29 25.66
C GLN A 85 -13.07 -23.95 25.41
#